data_AF-A0A939W087-F1
#
_entry.id   AF-A0A939W087-F1
#
_cell.length_a   1.000
_cell.length_b   1.000
_cell.length_c   1.000
_cell.angle_alpha   90.00
_cell.angle_beta   90.00
_cell.angle_gamma   90.00
#
_symmetry.space_group_name_H-M   'P 1'
#
loop_
_entity.id
_entity.type
_entity.pdbx_description
1 polymer ?
#
loop_
_entity_poly.entity_id
_entity_poly.type
_entity_poly.pdbx_seq_one_letter_code
_entity_poly.pdbx_strand_id
1 'polypeptide(L)'
;MLNESELSKKTIFSFEVFPPKKDMPIDTIFSTLDELKGLNPDFISVTFGAGGSANSGNSVAIAKRIKEVCKVEPVIHMPCINMSKEDATKVLEQFDSAGIDNILALRGDKIPGVESYGDFKYASDLISFIKSYENGTKKFNIIGACYPELHPESKSVYDDIDFLKLKVDAGATHLLSQ
;
A
#
# COMPACT_ATOMS: atom_id res chain seq x y z
N MET A 1 10.97 -0.19 -8.60
CA MET A 1 10.26 -1.41 -8.14
C MET A 1 11.17 -2.30 -7.27
N LEU A 2 10.62 -2.97 -6.25
CA LEU A 2 11.34 -3.92 -5.39
C LEU A 2 11.90 -5.10 -6.19
N ASN A 3 13.11 -5.54 -5.85
CA ASN A 3 13.81 -6.63 -6.53
C ASN A 3 13.81 -7.92 -5.68
N GLU A 4 12.93 -8.87 -6.02
CA GLU A 4 12.79 -10.16 -5.35
C GLU A 4 14.10 -10.94 -5.23
N SER A 5 14.94 -10.91 -6.27
CA SER A 5 16.21 -11.65 -6.28
C SER A 5 17.24 -11.07 -5.30
N GLU A 6 17.16 -9.78 -4.98
CA GLU A 6 18.01 -9.14 -3.97
C GLU A 6 17.44 -9.36 -2.56
N LEU A 7 16.13 -9.23 -2.42
CA LEU A 7 15.43 -9.41 -1.14
C LEU A 7 15.57 -10.82 -0.58
N SER A 8 15.64 -11.85 -1.44
CA SER A 8 15.78 -13.25 -1.02
C SER A 8 17.19 -13.65 -0.55
N LYS A 9 18.20 -12.81 -0.76
CA LYS A 9 19.61 -13.12 -0.40
C LYS A 9 19.99 -12.74 1.02
N LYS A 10 19.13 -12.03 1.74
CA LYS A 10 19.40 -11.52 3.09
C LYS A 10 18.13 -11.38 3.92
N THR A 11 18.29 -11.12 5.22
CA THR A 11 17.18 -10.64 6.04
C THR A 11 16.77 -9.25 5.58
N ILE A 12 15.51 -9.09 5.21
CA ILE A 12 14.92 -7.83 4.76
C ILE A 12 14.64 -6.95 5.98
N PHE A 13 15.00 -5.67 5.89
CA PHE A 13 14.74 -4.67 6.92
C PHE A 13 13.98 -3.47 6.32
N SER A 14 12.80 -3.16 6.84
CA SER A 14 11.93 -2.11 6.31
C SER A 14 11.31 -1.26 7.41
N PHE A 15 10.88 -0.05 7.05
CA PHE A 15 10.12 0.84 7.93
C PHE A 15 8.72 1.09 7.39
N GLU A 16 7.79 1.40 8.30
CA GLU A 16 6.49 1.97 7.97
C GLU A 16 6.38 3.37 8.56
N VAL A 17 5.94 4.34 7.75
CA VAL A 17 5.71 5.72 8.18
C VAL A 17 4.27 6.15 7.89
N PHE A 18 3.82 7.14 8.65
CA PHE A 18 2.47 7.66 8.56
C PHE A 18 2.51 9.12 8.12
N PRO A 19 1.60 9.54 7.23
CA PRO A 19 1.37 10.96 7.02
C PRO A 19 1.04 11.63 8.36
N PRO A 20 1.54 12.86 8.61
CA PRO A 20 1.22 13.56 9.84
C PRO A 20 -0.29 13.83 9.94
N LYS A 21 -0.74 14.04 11.17
CA LYS A 21 -2.13 14.45 11.44
C LYS A 21 -2.44 15.76 10.73
N LYS A 22 -3.72 16.03 10.46
CA LYS A 22 -4.18 17.22 9.70
C LYS A 22 -3.72 18.56 10.30
N ASP A 23 -3.52 18.61 11.61
CA ASP A 23 -3.06 19.77 12.38
C ASP A 23 -1.54 19.91 12.45
N MET A 24 -0.79 18.98 11.85
CA MET A 24 0.67 18.96 11.87
C MET A 24 1.25 19.19 10.47
N PRO A 25 2.34 19.96 10.33
CA PRO A 25 2.97 20.21 9.03
C PRO A 25 3.64 18.95 8.50
N ILE A 26 3.60 18.78 7.16
CA ILE A 26 4.22 17.65 6.46
C ILE A 26 5.74 17.59 6.68
N ASP A 27 6.39 18.72 6.96
CA ASP A 27 7.83 18.77 7.20
C ASP A 27 8.28 17.91 8.38
N THR A 28 7.40 17.62 9.35
CA THR A 28 7.72 16.74 10.48
C THR A 28 8.11 15.33 10.03
N ILE A 29 7.39 14.76 9.06
CA ILE A 29 7.76 13.44 8.52
C ILE A 29 8.99 13.55 7.62
N PHE A 30 9.21 14.68 6.94
CA PHE A 30 10.41 14.88 6.12
C PHE A 30 11.68 14.93 6.95
N SER A 31 11.68 15.61 8.11
CA SER A 31 12.81 15.59 9.04
C SER A 31 13.09 14.17 9.55
N THR A 32 12.03 13.40 9.84
CA THR A 32 12.18 11.99 10.24
C THR A 32 12.85 11.16 9.12
N LEU A 33 12.43 11.34 7.86
CA LEU A 33 13.04 10.65 6.71
C LEU A 33 14.51 11.03 6.51
N ASP A 34 14.87 12.30 6.75
CA ASP A 34 16.25 12.76 6.68
C ASP A 34 17.13 12.04 7.72
N GLU A 35 16.61 11.80 8.93
CA GLU A 35 17.30 11.02 9.99
C GLU A 35 17.40 9.52 9.66
N LEU A 36 16.37 8.94 9.03
CA LEU A 36 16.34 7.52 8.67
C LEU A 36 17.26 7.16 7.50
N LYS A 37 17.72 8.14 6.72
CA LYS A 37 18.56 7.95 5.52
C LYS A 37 19.78 7.06 5.76
N GLY A 38 20.40 7.13 6.94
CA GLY A 38 21.62 6.37 7.27
C GLY A 38 21.40 4.88 7.58
N LEU A 39 20.14 4.46 7.78
CA LEU A 39 19.81 3.11 8.24
C LEU A 39 19.64 2.10 7.11
N ASN A 40 19.64 2.56 5.85
CA ASN A 40 19.58 1.74 4.64
C ASN A 40 18.53 0.61 4.68
N PRO A 41 17.24 0.91 4.94
CA PRO A 41 16.18 -0.08 4.82
C PRO A 41 16.05 -0.53 3.35
N ASP A 42 15.55 -1.74 3.14
CA ASP A 42 15.26 -2.28 1.82
C ASP A 42 14.09 -1.57 1.14
N PHE A 43 13.13 -1.12 1.94
CA PHE A 43 12.02 -0.26 1.50
C PHE A 43 11.42 0.49 2.69
N ILE A 44 10.65 1.54 2.38
CA ILE A 44 9.85 2.25 3.37
C ILE A 44 8.40 2.27 2.88
N SER A 45 7.47 1.75 3.67
CA SER A 45 6.05 1.89 3.40
C SER A 45 5.52 3.22 3.93
N VAL A 46 4.59 3.83 3.20
CA VAL A 46 3.83 4.99 3.66
C VAL A 46 2.35 4.65 3.66
N THR A 47 1.72 4.84 4.82
CA THR A 47 0.29 4.60 4.97
C THR A 47 -0.53 5.63 4.20
N PHE A 48 -1.74 5.22 3.83
CA PHE A 48 -2.68 6.06 3.10
C PHE A 48 -3.87 6.29 4.01
N GLY A 49 -4.09 7.56 4.37
CA GLY A 49 -5.04 7.90 5.43
C GLY A 49 -6.45 7.36 5.16
N ALA A 50 -7.10 6.84 6.20
CA ALA A 50 -8.47 6.30 6.19
C ALA A 50 -9.59 7.31 5.79
N GLY A 51 -9.23 8.54 5.40
CA GLY A 51 -10.13 9.61 4.99
C GLY A 51 -10.31 9.76 3.48
N GLY A 52 -9.88 8.77 2.68
CA GLY A 52 -9.94 8.82 1.22
C GLY A 52 -9.03 9.90 0.61
N SER A 53 -9.37 10.31 -0.62
CA SER A 53 -8.60 11.20 -1.51
C SER A 53 -8.11 12.51 -0.87
N ALA A 54 -8.71 12.99 0.22
CA ALA A 54 -8.29 14.23 0.89
C ALA A 54 -6.87 14.16 1.49
N ASN A 55 -6.38 12.96 1.87
CA ASN A 55 -5.03 12.76 2.41
C ASN A 55 -4.08 12.03 1.43
N SER A 56 -4.53 11.74 0.20
CA SER A 56 -3.70 11.04 -0.80
C SER A 56 -2.47 11.86 -1.20
N GLY A 57 -2.63 13.19 -1.31
CA GLY A 57 -1.58 14.11 -1.71
C GLY A 57 -0.34 14.04 -0.80
N ASN A 58 -0.54 13.97 0.52
CA ASN A 58 0.57 13.86 1.47
C ASN A 58 1.29 12.51 1.32
N SER A 59 0.56 11.42 1.15
CA SER A 59 1.15 10.07 1.01
C SER A 59 2.03 9.98 -0.24
N VAL A 60 1.58 10.54 -1.37
CA VAL A 60 2.36 10.60 -2.61
C VAL A 60 3.59 11.50 -2.46
N ALA A 61 3.47 12.66 -1.79
CA ALA A 61 4.61 13.54 -1.52
C ALA A 61 5.67 12.87 -0.64
N ILE A 62 5.24 12.13 0.38
CA ILE A 62 6.12 11.35 1.26
C ILE A 62 6.81 10.22 0.49
N ALA A 63 6.08 9.48 -0.35
CA ALA A 63 6.66 8.43 -1.19
C ALA A 63 7.74 8.98 -2.14
N LYS A 64 7.52 10.17 -2.73
CA LYS A 64 8.54 10.86 -3.53
C LYS A 64 9.77 11.23 -2.68
N ARG A 65 9.55 11.82 -1.50
CA ARG A 65 10.63 12.20 -0.58
C ARG A 65 11.48 10.99 -0.15
N ILE A 66 10.85 9.83 0.09
CA ILE A 66 11.54 8.57 0.38
C ILE A 66 12.53 8.22 -0.75
N LYS A 67 12.09 8.26 -2.01
CA LYS A 67 12.99 8.02 -3.17
C LYS A 67 14.12 9.05 -3.24
N GLU A 68 13.80 10.31 -3.02
CA GLU A 68 14.74 11.42 -3.19
C GLU A 68 15.82 11.46 -2.10
N VAL A 69 15.46 11.24 -0.84
CA VAL A 69 16.35 11.40 0.32
C VAL A 69 16.97 10.09 0.74
N CYS A 70 16.11 9.11 1.05
CA CYS A 70 16.53 7.83 1.60
C CYS A 70 17.13 6.94 0.52
N LYS A 71 16.88 7.24 -0.77
CA LYS A 71 17.37 6.46 -1.93
C LYS A 71 16.91 5.00 -1.90
N VAL A 72 15.72 4.77 -1.35
CA VAL A 72 15.08 3.44 -1.24
C VAL A 72 13.72 3.47 -1.93
N GLU A 73 13.22 2.28 -2.28
CA GLU A 73 11.92 2.16 -2.92
C GLU A 73 10.78 2.37 -1.89
N PRO A 74 9.79 3.21 -2.20
CA PRO A 74 8.61 3.38 -1.38
C PRO A 74 7.60 2.27 -1.71
N VAL A 75 6.86 1.85 -0.69
CA VAL A 75 5.62 1.07 -0.82
C VAL A 75 4.47 1.96 -0.39
N ILE A 76 3.57 2.33 -1.28
CA ILE A 76 2.42 3.16 -0.91
C ILE A 76 1.21 2.26 -0.60
N HIS A 77 0.53 2.53 0.50
CA HIS A 77 -0.71 1.81 0.82
C HIS A 77 -1.83 2.30 -0.09
N MET A 78 -2.76 1.41 -0.44
CA MET A 78 -3.95 1.75 -1.22
C MET A 78 -5.16 0.98 -0.66
N PRO A 79 -5.87 1.52 0.34
CA PRO A 79 -7.14 0.97 0.81
C PRO A 79 -8.24 1.24 -0.21
N CYS A 80 -9.02 0.23 -0.60
CA CYS A 80 -10.04 0.33 -1.65
C CYS A 80 -11.48 0.47 -1.16
N ILE A 81 -11.75 0.28 0.14
CA ILE A 81 -13.09 0.49 0.69
C ILE A 81 -13.52 1.93 0.39
N ASN A 82 -14.76 2.13 -0.08
CA ASN A 82 -15.26 3.46 -0.43
C ASN A 82 -14.58 4.10 -1.66
N MET A 83 -13.99 3.31 -2.56
CA MET A 83 -13.48 3.77 -3.86
C MET A 83 -14.27 3.18 -5.02
N SER A 84 -14.60 3.99 -6.03
CA SER A 84 -14.98 3.48 -7.35
C SER A 84 -13.75 3.10 -8.17
N LYS A 85 -13.94 2.39 -9.28
CA LYS A 85 -12.88 2.10 -10.25
C LYS A 85 -12.28 3.37 -10.85
N GLU A 86 -13.09 4.42 -11.04
CA GLU A 86 -12.60 5.73 -11.51
C GLU A 86 -11.70 6.40 -10.47
N ASP A 87 -12.05 6.31 -9.19
CA ASP A 87 -11.20 6.83 -8.11
C ASP A 87 -9.87 6.06 -8.02
N ALA A 88 -9.94 4.73 -8.08
CA ALA A 88 -8.75 3.89 -8.13
C ALA A 88 -7.86 4.21 -9.34
N THR A 89 -8.46 4.41 -10.52
CA THR A 89 -7.75 4.81 -11.75
C THR A 89 -6.96 6.11 -11.54
N LYS A 90 -7.60 7.15 -11.02
CA LYS A 90 -6.94 8.45 -10.76
C LYS A 90 -5.79 8.32 -9.76
N VAL A 91 -5.92 7.44 -8.77
CA VAL A 91 -4.84 7.19 -7.79
C VAL A 91 -3.68 6.43 -8.43
N LEU A 92 -3.95 5.42 -9.27
CA LEU A 92 -2.91 4.71 -10.01
C LEU A 92 -2.16 5.62 -10.99
N GLU A 93 -2.86 6.53 -11.68
CA GLU A 93 -2.25 7.55 -12.53
C GLU A 93 -1.34 8.50 -11.74
N GLN A 94 -1.74 8.89 -10.53
CA GLN A 94 -0.91 9.70 -9.63
C GLN A 94 0.34 8.94 -9.17
N PHE A 95 0.21 7.65 -8.85
CA PHE A 95 1.34 6.81 -8.47
C PHE A 95 2.31 6.65 -9.64
N ASP A 96 1.80 6.39 -10.84
CA ASP A 96 2.64 6.25 -12.04
C ASP A 96 3.38 7.56 -12.37
N SER A 97 2.66 8.68 -12.37
CA SER A 97 3.25 10.02 -12.59
C SER A 97 4.27 10.40 -11.51
N ALA A 98 4.19 9.78 -10.33
CA ALA A 98 5.14 9.95 -9.23
C ALA A 98 6.33 8.96 -9.30
N GLY A 99 6.36 8.07 -10.28
CA GLY A 99 7.36 7.00 -10.38
C GLY A 99 7.25 5.98 -9.25
N ILE A 100 6.06 5.80 -8.66
CA ILE A 100 5.80 4.81 -7.62
C ILE A 100 5.39 3.50 -8.30
N ASP A 101 6.05 2.41 -7.91
CA ASP A 101 5.86 1.10 -8.54
C ASP A 101 5.34 0.04 -7.57
N ASN A 102 5.42 0.27 -6.25
CA ASN A 102 5.09 -0.74 -5.25
C ASN A 102 3.86 -0.29 -4.44
N ILE A 103 2.83 -1.13 -4.45
CA ILE A 103 1.52 -0.85 -3.83
C ILE A 103 1.23 -1.93 -2.80
N LEU A 104 0.94 -1.54 -1.56
CA LEU A 104 0.29 -2.41 -0.59
C LEU A 104 -1.22 -2.28 -0.76
N ALA A 105 -1.83 -3.27 -1.41
CA ALA A 105 -3.27 -3.32 -1.67
C ALA A 105 -4.02 -3.77 -0.42
N LEU A 106 -4.92 -2.91 0.06
CA LEU A 106 -5.67 -3.11 1.29
C LEU A 106 -7.17 -2.99 1.03
N ARG A 107 -7.98 -3.66 1.84
CA ARG A 107 -9.41 -3.34 1.90
C ARG A 107 -9.59 -1.98 2.58
N GLY A 108 -8.95 -1.80 3.73
CA GLY A 108 -9.25 -0.71 4.66
C GLY A 108 -10.35 -1.11 5.65
N ASP A 109 -10.56 -0.23 6.63
CA ASP A 109 -11.46 -0.47 7.75
C ASP A 109 -12.87 0.02 7.46
N LYS A 110 -13.86 -0.75 7.90
CA LYS A 110 -15.26 -0.32 7.89
C LYS A 110 -15.48 0.68 9.01
N ILE A 111 -16.23 1.74 8.72
CA ILE A 111 -16.69 2.68 9.74
C ILE A 111 -18.02 2.14 10.30
N PRO A 112 -18.13 1.82 11.60
CA PRO A 112 -19.36 1.30 12.17
C PRO A 112 -20.56 2.21 11.91
N GLY A 113 -21.67 1.65 11.45
CA GLY A 113 -22.89 2.39 11.13
C GLY A 113 -22.88 3.16 9.81
N VAL A 114 -21.79 3.11 9.05
CA VAL A 114 -21.69 3.69 7.71
C VAL A 114 -21.64 2.55 6.69
N GLU A 115 -22.58 2.53 5.76
CA GLU A 115 -22.56 1.57 4.67
C GLU A 115 -21.37 1.85 3.77
N SER A 116 -20.55 0.83 3.51
CA SER A 116 -19.45 0.96 2.56
C SER A 116 -20.01 1.16 1.15
N TYR A 117 -19.46 2.11 0.42
CA TYR A 117 -19.78 2.33 -0.99
C TYR A 117 -18.58 1.96 -1.89
N GLY A 118 -18.74 2.07 -3.20
CA GLY A 118 -17.69 1.79 -4.17
C GLY A 118 -17.71 0.39 -4.75
N ASP A 119 -16.71 0.09 -5.59
CA ASP A 119 -16.69 -1.07 -6.48
C ASP A 119 -15.89 -2.26 -5.92
N PHE A 120 -15.19 -2.06 -4.80
CA PHE A 120 -14.28 -3.06 -4.24
C PHE A 120 -14.77 -3.53 -2.87
N LYS A 121 -15.01 -4.83 -2.73
CA LYS A 121 -15.44 -5.44 -1.47
C LYS A 121 -14.26 -5.98 -0.66
N TYR A 122 -13.23 -6.44 -1.34
CA TYR A 122 -12.03 -7.04 -0.76
C TYR A 122 -10.76 -6.49 -1.41
N ALA A 123 -9.63 -6.65 -0.71
CA ALA A 123 -8.31 -6.28 -1.27
C ALA A 123 -8.01 -7.05 -2.57
N SER A 124 -8.46 -8.31 -2.72
CA SER A 124 -8.32 -9.10 -3.95
C SER A 124 -8.99 -8.45 -5.17
N ASP A 125 -10.08 -7.72 -4.95
CA ASP A 125 -10.79 -7.02 -6.03
C ASP A 125 -9.94 -5.86 -6.55
N LEU A 126 -9.32 -5.11 -5.64
CA LEU A 126 -8.36 -4.06 -5.98
C LEU A 126 -7.15 -4.63 -6.71
N ILE A 127 -6.57 -5.73 -6.21
CA ILE A 127 -5.41 -6.36 -6.84
C ILE A 127 -5.73 -6.76 -8.28
N SER A 128 -6.88 -7.43 -8.49
CA SER A 128 -7.36 -7.83 -9.82
C SER A 128 -7.56 -6.61 -10.74
N PHE A 129 -8.12 -5.53 -10.19
CA PHE A 129 -8.31 -4.29 -10.93
C PHE A 129 -6.98 -3.63 -11.32
N ILE A 130 -6.01 -3.52 -10.41
CA ILE A 130 -4.67 -3.03 -10.71
C ILE A 130 -4.05 -3.88 -11.83
N LYS A 131 -4.14 -5.21 -11.75
CA LYS A 131 -3.66 -6.10 -12.81
C LYS A 131 -4.35 -5.89 -14.16
N SER A 132 -5.65 -5.54 -14.17
CA SER A 132 -6.36 -5.18 -15.41
C SER A 132 -6.01 -3.79 -15.94
N TYR A 133 -5.58 -2.88 -15.06
CA TYR A 133 -5.12 -1.53 -15.41
C TYR A 133 -3.71 -1.52 -16.00
N GLU A 134 -2.85 -2.45 -15.56
CA GLU A 134 -1.51 -2.63 -16.12
C GLU A 134 -1.58 -2.75 -17.64
N ASN A 135 -0.85 -1.88 -18.33
CA ASN A 135 -0.68 -1.93 -19.78
C ASN A 135 0.76 -2.37 -20.08
N GLY A 136 1.05 -2.77 -21.32
CA GLY A 136 2.38 -3.30 -21.69
C GLY A 136 3.58 -2.41 -21.31
N THR A 137 3.36 -1.13 -20.99
CA THR A 137 4.37 -0.16 -20.56
C THR A 137 4.44 0.10 -19.05
N LYS A 138 3.36 -0.12 -18.28
CA LYS A 138 3.32 0.09 -16.83
C LYS A 138 2.88 -1.16 -16.09
N LYS A 139 3.71 -1.59 -15.13
CA LYS A 139 3.42 -2.65 -14.17
C LYS A 139 3.60 -2.15 -12.76
N PHE A 140 2.82 -2.69 -11.83
CA PHE A 140 2.97 -2.46 -10.40
C PHE A 140 3.38 -3.76 -9.70
N ASN A 141 4.24 -3.63 -8.70
CA ASN A 141 4.49 -4.66 -7.71
C ASN A 141 3.42 -4.56 -6.63
N ILE A 142 2.67 -5.62 -6.43
CA ILE A 142 1.50 -5.61 -5.54
C ILE A 142 1.78 -6.48 -4.33
N ILE A 143 1.68 -5.88 -3.16
CA ILE A 143 1.85 -6.51 -1.86
C ILE A 143 0.47 -6.64 -1.23
N GLY A 144 0.19 -7.75 -0.56
CA GLY A 144 -1.03 -7.95 0.23
C GLY A 144 -0.75 -8.01 1.73
N ALA A 145 -1.72 -7.64 2.56
CA ALA A 145 -1.64 -7.92 4.01
C ALA A 145 -1.93 -9.41 4.30
N CYS A 146 -1.41 -9.96 5.39
CA CYS A 146 -1.77 -11.29 5.92
C CYS A 146 -1.91 -11.27 7.45
N TYR A 147 -2.64 -12.23 8.02
CA TYR A 147 -3.00 -12.23 9.43
C TYR A 147 -2.64 -13.58 10.07
N PRO A 148 -1.43 -13.72 10.67
CA PRO A 148 -1.00 -14.97 11.29
C PRO A 148 -1.94 -15.48 12.40
N GLU A 149 -2.61 -14.56 13.09
CA GLU A 149 -3.48 -14.84 14.24
C GLU A 149 -4.99 -14.81 13.93
N LEU A 150 -5.40 -14.83 12.65
CA LEU A 150 -6.77 -14.63 12.15
C LEU A 150 -7.16 -13.14 12.04
N HIS A 151 -7.67 -12.73 10.87
CA HIS A 151 -8.29 -11.41 10.73
C HIS A 151 -9.56 -11.31 11.60
N PRO A 152 -9.80 -10.20 12.32
CA PRO A 152 -10.93 -10.08 13.26
C PRO A 152 -12.33 -10.28 12.66
N GLU A 153 -12.51 -10.02 11.36
CA GLU A 153 -13.79 -10.25 10.65
C GLU A 153 -13.89 -11.62 9.95
N SER A 154 -12.84 -12.44 9.99
CA SER A 154 -12.83 -13.78 9.40
C SER A 154 -13.50 -14.77 10.35
N LYS A 155 -14.28 -15.72 9.80
CA LYS A 155 -15.04 -16.70 10.63
C LYS A 155 -14.15 -17.80 11.20
N SER A 156 -13.04 -18.10 10.52
CA SER A 156 -12.10 -19.15 10.89
C SER A 156 -10.73 -18.90 10.24
N VAL A 157 -9.69 -19.56 10.75
CA VAL A 157 -8.34 -19.53 10.14
C VAL A 157 -8.35 -20.08 8.72
N TYR A 158 -9.21 -21.06 8.42
CA TYR A 158 -9.35 -21.60 7.06
C TYR A 158 -9.92 -20.57 6.10
N ASP A 159 -10.99 -19.87 6.49
CA ASP A 159 -11.57 -18.79 5.70
C ASP A 159 -10.53 -17.69 5.44
N ASP A 160 -9.73 -17.33 6.45
CA ASP A 160 -8.69 -16.31 6.31
C ASP A 160 -7.59 -16.71 5.32
N ILE A 161 -7.16 -17.97 5.38
CA ILE A 161 -6.20 -18.55 4.44
C ILE A 161 -6.78 -18.59 3.01
N ASP A 162 -8.08 -18.90 2.85
CA ASP A 162 -8.74 -18.86 1.55
C ASP A 162 -8.75 -17.43 0.97
N PHE A 163 -9.07 -16.42 1.77
CA PHE A 163 -8.98 -15.01 1.35
C PHE A 163 -7.54 -14.56 1.11
N LEU A 164 -6.56 -15.09 1.85
CA LEU A 164 -5.14 -14.87 1.58
C LEU A 164 -4.76 -15.43 0.21
N LYS A 165 -5.18 -16.66 -0.08
CA LYS A 165 -4.96 -17.31 -1.39
C LYS A 165 -5.60 -16.51 -2.52
N LEU A 166 -6.82 -15.99 -2.33
CA LEU A 166 -7.46 -15.13 -3.33
C LEU A 166 -6.65 -13.88 -3.66
N LYS A 167 -5.98 -13.25 -2.68
CA LYS A 167 -5.09 -12.11 -2.94
C LYS A 167 -3.85 -12.50 -3.76
N VAL A 168 -3.26 -13.66 -3.44
CA VAL A 168 -2.10 -14.19 -4.18
C VAL A 168 -2.49 -14.55 -5.60
N ASP A 169 -3.59 -15.29 -5.78
CA ASP A 169 -4.10 -15.70 -7.10
C ASP A 169 -4.51 -14.47 -7.95
N ALA A 170 -4.96 -13.38 -7.32
CA ALA A 170 -5.26 -12.12 -8.01
C ALA A 170 -4.00 -11.37 -8.49
N GLY A 171 -2.81 -11.70 -7.98
CA GLY A 171 -1.54 -11.14 -8.43
C GLY A 171 -0.71 -10.41 -7.35
N ALA A 172 -0.98 -10.61 -6.06
CA ALA A 172 -0.05 -10.20 -5.02
C ALA A 172 1.23 -11.06 -5.09
N THR A 173 2.39 -10.41 -5.12
CA THR A 173 3.71 -11.07 -5.21
C THR A 173 4.36 -11.24 -3.84
N HIS A 174 4.00 -10.39 -2.88
CA HIS A 174 4.51 -10.41 -1.51
C HIS A 174 3.39 -10.24 -0.50
N LEU A 175 3.66 -10.66 0.74
CA LEU A 175 2.74 -10.52 1.86
C LEU A 175 3.44 -9.84 3.04
N LEU A 176 2.74 -8.93 3.70
CA LEU A 176 3.16 -8.30 4.97
C LEU A 176 2.17 -8.68 6.07
N SER A 177 2.67 -9.17 7.19
CA SER A 177 1.83 -9.55 8.33
C SER A 177 1.40 -8.34 9.16
N GLN A 178 0.28 -8.50 9.87
CA GLN A 178 -0.17 -7.63 10.95
C GLN A 178 0.82 -7.58 12.13
#